data_AF-A0A9N9SGL9-F1
#
_entry.id   AF-A0A9N9SGL9-F1
#
_cell.length_a   1.000
_cell.length_b   1.000
_cell.length_c   1.000
_cell.angle_alpha   90.00
_cell.angle_beta   90.00
_cell.angle_gamma   90.00
#
_symmetry.space_group_name_H-M   'P 1'
#
loop_
_entity.id
_entity.type
_entity.pdbx_description
1 polymer ?
#
loop_
_entity_poly.entity_id
_entity_poly.type
_entity_poly.pdbx_seq_one_letter_code
_entity_poly.pdbx_strand_id
1 'polypeptide(L)'
;MVFLQYVLNNKSKKSHHKEFQKLKDTLVEVNKVYMNLGCLLVELEGECSFNSANNEISYGSSICLVILLIIGIVKFNLILFCFYYFLGVRCIIPNNYFIWEATRPISNCDFCSNVSHPTVLSNISQDSFLPYAYSSKPIVIKQAFSHWPAKQLFSLQYFQNLYNVTEGSFKSVDEECQFLHFKSDFISVKDVLFMNNRRAANDPTEKSWYVGWGNCHPDVLEEMRKHYPKPHFLPDDCEIPSKEYIFMGYDDGATMHLDFINRLIWQAQLKGSKNWNLHPPPECETICEPLSFLVEPGDAVLVDTRMWYHGTTINPGDFSLSVQSEYG
;
A
#
# COMPACT_ATOMS: atom_id res chain seq x y z
N MET A 1 19.82 27.75 -70.44
CA MET A 1 18.91 27.09 -71.40
C MET A 1 19.20 25.57 -71.45
N VAL A 2 18.34 24.59 -71.09
CA VAL A 2 18.68 23.12 -71.03
C VAL A 2 17.86 22.05 -71.84
N PHE A 3 16.50 22.06 -71.82
CA PHE A 3 15.45 21.03 -72.14
C PHE A 3 14.08 21.54 -71.62
N LEU A 4 14.08 22.09 -70.40
CA LEU A 4 13.62 23.46 -70.09
C LEU A 4 14.47 23.93 -68.88
N GLN A 5 15.22 25.03 -68.89
CA GLN A 5 15.36 26.25 -69.70
C GLN A 5 15.63 26.16 -71.24
N TYR A 6 15.66 24.99 -71.92
CA TYR A 6 15.67 24.85 -73.40
C TYR A 6 16.98 25.24 -74.19
N VAL A 7 18.10 24.47 -74.14
CA VAL A 7 19.15 24.23 -75.21
C VAL A 7 20.47 23.45 -74.83
N LEU A 8 20.94 23.30 -73.57
CA LEU A 8 22.25 22.66 -73.22
C LEU A 8 22.39 21.21 -73.73
N ASN A 9 21.27 20.60 -74.11
CA ASN A 9 21.12 19.59 -75.16
C ASN A 9 21.84 19.95 -76.49
N ASN A 10 23.19 19.89 -76.51
CA ASN A 10 24.02 19.55 -77.68
C ASN A 10 25.54 19.59 -77.41
N LYS A 11 26.02 20.19 -76.30
CA LYS A 11 27.47 20.37 -76.06
C LYS A 11 28.16 19.22 -75.30
N SER A 12 27.53 18.63 -74.27
CA SER A 12 28.17 17.58 -73.44
C SER A 12 28.47 16.28 -74.23
N LYS A 13 27.53 15.75 -75.03
CA LYS A 13 27.77 14.56 -75.86
C LYS A 13 28.92 14.73 -76.87
N LYS A 14 29.17 15.96 -77.36
CA LYS A 14 30.32 16.26 -78.22
C LYS A 14 31.65 16.27 -77.47
N SER A 15 31.67 16.60 -76.18
CA SER A 15 32.88 16.57 -75.34
C SER A 15 33.36 15.13 -75.15
N HIS A 16 32.50 14.26 -74.60
CA HIS A 16 32.86 12.87 -74.34
C HIS A 16 33.12 12.06 -75.61
N HIS A 17 32.45 12.37 -76.73
CA HIS A 17 32.80 11.73 -78.00
C HIS A 17 34.20 12.12 -78.48
N LYS A 18 34.64 13.37 -78.26
CA LYS A 18 35.98 13.84 -78.62
C LYS A 18 37.06 13.28 -77.69
N GLU A 19 36.76 13.12 -76.41
CA GLU A 19 37.64 12.43 -75.43
C GLU A 19 37.76 10.94 -75.74
N PHE A 20 36.64 10.25 -75.99
CA PHE A 20 36.61 8.84 -76.36
C PHE A 20 37.37 8.58 -77.67
N GLN A 21 37.23 9.46 -78.66
CA GLN A 21 37.97 9.33 -79.90
C GLN A 21 39.47 9.63 -79.71
N LYS A 22 39.85 10.63 -78.91
CA LYS A 22 41.24 10.87 -78.53
C LYS A 22 41.86 9.66 -77.81
N LEU A 23 41.11 9.03 -76.90
CA LEU A 23 41.52 7.80 -76.20
C LEU A 23 41.70 6.64 -77.19
N LYS A 24 40.76 6.45 -78.12
CA LYS A 24 40.84 5.44 -79.18
C LYS A 24 42.04 5.65 -80.10
N ASP A 25 42.29 6.89 -80.52
CA ASP A 25 43.43 7.22 -81.39
C ASP A 25 44.76 6.98 -80.65
N THR A 26 44.83 7.33 -79.35
CA THR A 26 45.99 7.03 -78.49
C THR A 26 46.23 5.53 -78.33
N LEU A 27 45.18 4.74 -78.11
CA LEU A 27 45.27 3.27 -78.04
C LEU A 27 45.73 2.64 -79.37
N VAL A 28 45.26 3.16 -80.51
CA VAL A 28 45.70 2.71 -81.83
C VAL A 28 47.18 3.07 -82.08
N GLU A 29 47.64 4.24 -81.62
CA GLU A 29 49.04 4.64 -81.73
C GLU A 29 49.95 3.78 -80.84
N VAL A 30 49.56 3.55 -79.59
CA VAL A 30 50.27 2.65 -78.65
C VAL A 30 50.32 1.21 -79.19
N ASN A 31 49.21 0.67 -79.69
CA ASN A 31 49.21 -0.67 -80.29
C ASN A 31 50.10 -0.75 -81.54
N LYS A 32 50.18 0.31 -82.37
CA LYS A 32 51.14 0.35 -83.49
C LYS A 32 52.59 0.34 -83.02
N VAL A 33 52.91 1.02 -81.91
CA VAL A 33 54.25 0.98 -81.31
C VAL A 33 54.59 -0.44 -80.84
N TYR A 34 53.69 -1.12 -80.13
CA TYR A 34 53.93 -2.50 -79.69
C TYR A 34 54.03 -3.51 -80.85
N MET A 35 53.19 -3.37 -81.89
CA MET A 35 53.30 -4.19 -83.10
C MET A 35 54.62 -3.95 -83.85
N ASN A 36 55.11 -2.71 -83.92
CA ASN A 36 56.43 -2.39 -84.49
C ASN A 36 57.61 -2.90 -83.65
N LEU A 37 57.40 -3.14 -82.35
CA LEU A 37 58.36 -3.77 -81.44
C LEU A 37 58.28 -5.31 -81.45
N GLY A 38 57.38 -5.89 -82.25
CA GLY A 38 57.29 -7.33 -82.50
C GLY A 38 56.22 -8.09 -81.72
N CYS A 39 55.38 -7.43 -80.91
CA CYS A 39 54.25 -8.09 -80.24
C CYS A 39 53.18 -8.54 -81.26
N LEU A 40 52.57 -9.70 -81.03
CA LEU A 40 51.48 -10.22 -81.85
C LEU A 40 50.12 -9.75 -81.31
N LEU A 41 49.16 -9.53 -82.22
CA LEU A 41 47.82 -9.00 -81.87
C LEU A 41 47.11 -9.86 -80.80
N VAL A 42 47.28 -11.18 -80.85
CA VAL A 42 46.67 -12.15 -79.91
C VAL A 42 47.18 -11.95 -78.47
N GLU A 43 48.43 -11.52 -78.30
CA GLU A 43 49.04 -11.27 -76.98
C GLU A 43 48.43 -10.02 -76.32
N LEU A 44 48.05 -9.02 -77.13
CA LEU A 44 47.39 -7.79 -76.68
C LEU A 44 45.90 -7.99 -76.35
N GLU A 45 45.23 -8.95 -76.98
CA GLU A 45 43.83 -9.29 -76.67
C GLU A 45 43.68 -10.09 -75.36
N GLY A 46 44.68 -10.92 -75.00
CA GLY A 46 44.67 -11.71 -73.77
C GLY A 46 44.61 -10.88 -72.49
N GLU A 47 45.44 -9.85 -72.38
CA GLU A 47 45.55 -8.98 -71.19
C GLU A 47 44.33 -8.05 -70.97
N CYS A 48 43.43 -7.92 -71.96
CA CYS A 48 42.20 -7.12 -71.82
C CYS A 48 41.06 -7.85 -71.09
N SER A 49 41.26 -9.12 -70.71
CA SER A 49 40.21 -9.99 -70.12
C SER A 49 40.13 -9.85 -68.59
N PHE A 50 39.40 -8.84 -68.10
CA PHE A 50 39.06 -8.72 -66.68
C PHE A 50 38.15 -9.86 -66.21
N ASN A 51 38.74 -10.89 -65.59
CA ASN A 51 37.99 -11.98 -64.94
C ASN A 51 37.25 -11.47 -63.69
N SER A 52 35.93 -11.29 -63.82
CA SER A 52 35.03 -11.06 -62.68
C SER A 52 34.86 -12.35 -61.87
N ALA A 53 35.62 -12.50 -60.78
CA ALA A 53 35.40 -13.57 -59.82
C ALA A 53 34.10 -13.32 -59.03
N ASN A 54 33.07 -14.11 -59.31
CA ASN A 54 31.78 -14.05 -58.61
C ASN A 54 31.93 -14.52 -57.15
N ASN A 55 31.83 -13.59 -56.19
CA ASN A 55 31.62 -13.93 -54.78
C ASN A 55 30.13 -13.84 -54.44
N GLU A 56 29.38 -14.93 -54.67
CA GLU A 56 28.05 -15.10 -54.07
C GLU A 56 28.20 -15.40 -52.57
N ILE A 57 28.28 -14.35 -51.76
CA ILE A 57 28.25 -14.46 -50.31
C ILE A 57 26.82 -14.84 -49.89
N SER A 58 26.68 -15.93 -49.13
CA SER A 58 25.39 -16.49 -48.72
C SER A 58 24.63 -15.56 -47.76
N TYR A 59 23.77 -14.70 -48.33
CA TYR A 59 22.92 -13.78 -47.57
C TYR A 59 21.99 -14.50 -46.57
N GLY A 60 21.55 -15.73 -46.89
CA GLY A 60 20.65 -16.51 -46.03
C GLY A 60 21.26 -16.89 -44.67
N SER A 61 22.56 -17.24 -44.62
CA SER A 61 23.21 -17.61 -43.36
C SER A 61 23.36 -16.40 -42.42
N SER A 62 23.65 -15.23 -42.98
CA SER A 62 23.80 -13.97 -42.25
C SER A 62 22.48 -13.49 -41.65
N ILE A 63 21.37 -13.63 -42.38
CA ILE A 63 20.02 -13.29 -41.89
C ILE A 63 19.63 -14.19 -40.71
N CYS A 64 19.87 -15.50 -40.79
CA CYS A 64 19.61 -16.41 -39.67
C CYS A 64 20.42 -16.06 -38.41
N LEU A 65 21.70 -15.68 -38.54
CA LEU A 65 22.53 -15.24 -37.42
C LEU A 65 21.98 -13.96 -36.76
N VAL A 66 21.54 -12.98 -37.56
CA VAL A 66 20.92 -11.75 -37.06
C VAL A 66 19.60 -12.05 -36.31
N ILE A 67 18.75 -12.93 -36.85
CA ILE A 67 17.50 -13.33 -36.19
C ILE A 67 17.78 -14.05 -34.86
N LEU A 68 18.76 -14.96 -34.82
CA LEU A 68 19.16 -15.65 -33.58
C LEU A 68 19.72 -14.68 -32.53
N LEU A 69 20.51 -13.69 -32.94
CA LEU A 69 20.99 -12.62 -32.06
C LEU A 69 19.82 -11.79 -31.50
N ILE A 70 18.87 -11.38 -32.32
CA ILE A 70 17.67 -10.63 -31.88
C ILE A 70 16.86 -11.47 -30.88
N ILE A 71 16.62 -12.75 -31.14
CA ILE A 71 15.92 -13.66 -30.21
C ILE A 71 16.70 -13.79 -28.89
N GLY A 72 18.03 -13.90 -28.95
CA GLY A 72 18.90 -13.92 -27.78
C GLY A 72 18.78 -12.65 -26.93
N ILE A 73 18.84 -11.48 -27.56
CA ILE A 73 18.69 -10.16 -26.92
C ILE A 73 17.29 -10.02 -26.28
N VAL A 74 16.22 -10.41 -26.98
CA VAL A 74 14.85 -10.34 -26.43
C VAL A 74 14.69 -11.28 -25.23
N LYS A 75 15.19 -12.52 -25.30
CA LYS A 75 15.18 -13.46 -24.17
C LYS A 75 16.00 -12.93 -22.98
N PHE A 76 17.18 -12.37 -23.23
CA PHE A 76 18.04 -11.82 -22.18
C PHE A 76 17.37 -10.62 -21.49
N ASN A 77 16.75 -9.70 -22.25
CA ASN A 77 15.99 -8.59 -21.68
C ASN A 77 14.75 -9.06 -20.90
N LEU A 78 14.05 -10.10 -21.36
CA LEU A 78 12.93 -10.68 -20.62
C LEU A 78 13.38 -11.33 -19.30
N ILE A 79 14.50 -12.06 -19.31
CA ILE A 79 15.10 -12.65 -18.10
C ILE A 79 15.54 -11.56 -17.13
N LEU A 80 16.21 -10.50 -17.61
CA LEU A 80 16.56 -9.34 -16.80
C LEU A 80 15.33 -8.63 -16.23
N PHE A 81 14.29 -8.42 -17.04
CA PHE A 81 13.03 -7.81 -16.58
C PHE A 81 12.38 -8.64 -15.47
N CYS A 82 12.26 -9.96 -15.66
CA CYS A 82 11.76 -10.86 -14.63
C CYS A 82 12.65 -10.83 -13.37
N PHE A 83 13.98 -10.83 -13.52
CA PHE A 83 14.92 -10.79 -12.40
C PHE A 83 14.82 -9.47 -11.62
N TYR A 84 14.76 -8.32 -12.30
CA TYR A 84 14.52 -7.02 -11.68
C TYR A 84 13.13 -6.91 -11.06
N TYR A 85 12.11 -7.51 -11.67
CA TYR A 85 10.76 -7.60 -11.09
C TYR A 85 10.80 -8.40 -9.79
N PHE A 86 11.39 -9.61 -9.79
CA PHE A 86 11.52 -10.46 -8.59
C PHE A 86 12.43 -9.85 -7.50
N LEU A 87 13.46 -9.08 -7.86
CA LEU A 87 14.23 -8.27 -6.90
C LEU A 87 13.46 -7.04 -6.39
N GLY A 88 12.48 -6.55 -7.16
CA GLY A 88 11.67 -5.38 -6.84
C GLY A 88 10.43 -5.67 -5.99
N VAL A 89 9.77 -6.83 -6.17
CA VAL A 89 8.69 -7.26 -5.26
C VAL A 89 9.25 -7.68 -3.91
N ARG A 90 9.08 -6.80 -2.91
CA ARG A 90 9.43 -7.08 -1.51
C ARG A 90 8.67 -8.29 -0.93
N CYS A 91 7.47 -8.58 -1.43
CA CYS A 91 6.66 -9.74 -1.05
C CYS A 91 6.02 -10.37 -2.30
N ILE A 92 6.15 -11.70 -2.45
CA ILE A 92 5.45 -12.47 -3.50
C ILE A 92 3.95 -12.57 -3.20
N ILE A 93 3.60 -12.61 -1.90
CA ILE A 93 2.24 -12.72 -1.39
C ILE A 93 1.84 -11.36 -0.79
N PRO A 94 0.65 -10.81 -1.13
CA PRO A 94 0.19 -9.55 -0.56
C PRO A 94 -0.12 -9.70 0.95
N ASN A 95 0.37 -8.75 1.74
CA ASN A 95 0.16 -8.71 3.18
C ASN A 95 -1.27 -8.23 3.50
N ASN A 96 -2.23 -9.15 3.64
CA ASN A 96 -3.65 -8.86 3.85
C ASN A 96 -4.26 -9.76 4.94
N TYR A 97 -5.50 -9.45 5.36
CA TYR A 97 -6.22 -10.17 6.43
C TYR A 97 -6.30 -11.69 6.23
N PHE A 98 -6.47 -12.17 4.99
CA PHE A 98 -6.52 -13.62 4.74
C PHE A 98 -5.17 -14.28 5.02
N ILE A 99 -4.07 -13.62 4.65
CA ILE A 99 -2.71 -14.11 4.94
C ILE A 99 -2.39 -13.98 6.42
N TRP A 100 -2.80 -12.91 7.09
CA TRP A 100 -2.64 -12.74 8.53
C TRP A 100 -3.35 -13.84 9.32
N GLU A 101 -4.60 -14.17 8.97
CA GLU A 101 -5.31 -15.25 9.63
C GLU A 101 -4.72 -16.63 9.30
N ALA A 102 -4.41 -16.90 8.03
CA ALA A 102 -3.83 -18.17 7.61
C ALA A 102 -2.39 -18.41 8.13
N THR A 103 -1.70 -17.37 8.60
CA THR A 103 -0.37 -17.46 9.22
C THR A 103 -0.37 -17.18 10.72
N ARG A 104 -1.55 -16.93 11.32
CA ARG A 104 -1.69 -16.71 12.76
C ARG A 104 -1.26 -17.97 13.53
N PRO A 105 -0.52 -17.85 14.63
CA PRO A 105 -0.27 -18.98 15.52
C PRO A 105 -1.58 -19.58 16.05
N ILE A 106 -1.63 -20.92 16.16
CA ILE A 106 -2.77 -21.61 16.78
C ILE A 106 -2.84 -21.20 18.25
N SER A 107 -4.01 -20.75 18.68
CA SER A 107 -4.26 -20.31 20.05
C SER A 107 -4.30 -21.47 21.04
N ASN A 108 -3.69 -21.31 22.22
CA ASN A 108 -4.00 -22.17 23.36
C ASN A 108 -5.35 -21.73 23.95
N CYS A 109 -6.38 -22.58 23.88
CA CYS A 109 -7.74 -22.27 24.32
C CYS A 109 -7.94 -22.10 25.84
N ASP A 110 -6.89 -22.28 26.67
CA ASP A 110 -6.95 -22.06 28.13
C ASP A 110 -7.45 -20.66 28.52
N PHE A 111 -7.26 -19.64 27.68
CA PHE A 111 -7.75 -18.28 27.95
C PHE A 111 -9.28 -18.19 28.02
N CYS A 112 -9.99 -19.00 27.23
CA CYS A 112 -11.46 -18.99 27.16
C CYS A 112 -12.11 -20.20 27.85
N SER A 113 -11.31 -21.19 28.28
CA SER A 113 -11.78 -22.34 29.05
C SER A 113 -12.54 -21.91 30.31
N ASN A 114 -13.79 -22.38 30.42
CA ASN A 114 -14.75 -22.05 31.48
C ASN A 114 -15.08 -20.54 31.61
N VAL A 115 -14.95 -19.76 30.54
CA VAL A 115 -15.33 -18.34 30.49
C VAL A 115 -16.68 -18.20 29.77
N SER A 116 -17.76 -17.95 30.52
CA SER A 116 -19.11 -17.69 29.96
C SER A 116 -19.56 -16.22 30.07
N HIS A 117 -18.82 -15.41 30.82
CA HIS A 117 -19.09 -13.99 31.07
C HIS A 117 -17.77 -13.28 31.42
N PRO A 118 -17.65 -11.95 31.22
CA PRO A 118 -16.48 -11.21 31.67
C PRO A 118 -16.35 -11.24 33.19
N THR A 119 -15.11 -11.14 33.68
CA THR A 119 -14.86 -10.90 35.10
C THR A 119 -15.29 -9.48 35.43
N VAL A 120 -16.34 -9.32 36.23
CA VAL A 120 -16.84 -8.00 36.63
C VAL A 120 -16.19 -7.56 37.93
N LEU A 121 -15.50 -6.42 37.89
CA LEU A 121 -14.80 -5.80 39.01
C LEU A 121 -15.41 -4.43 39.30
N SER A 122 -15.20 -3.90 40.51
CA SER A 122 -15.64 -2.54 40.88
C SER A 122 -14.77 -1.98 42.00
N ASN A 123 -14.51 -0.67 41.99
CA ASN A 123 -13.71 0.04 43.00
C ASN A 123 -12.38 -0.66 43.34
N ILE A 124 -11.61 -1.04 42.31
CA ILE A 124 -10.40 -1.86 42.46
C ILE A 124 -9.13 -1.01 42.58
N SER A 125 -8.23 -1.38 43.47
CA SER A 125 -6.87 -0.81 43.55
C SER A 125 -5.91 -1.51 42.58
N GLN A 126 -4.80 -0.84 42.26
CA GLN A 126 -3.70 -1.38 41.46
C GLN A 126 -3.20 -2.73 41.96
N ASP A 127 -2.88 -2.86 43.26
CA ASP A 127 -2.46 -4.13 43.89
C ASP A 127 -3.48 -5.25 43.71
N SER A 128 -4.78 -4.92 43.81
CA SER A 128 -5.87 -5.90 43.65
C SER A 128 -6.12 -6.26 42.18
N PHE A 129 -5.74 -5.38 41.25
CA PHE A 129 -5.84 -5.62 39.81
C PHE A 129 -4.62 -6.36 39.24
N LEU A 130 -3.46 -6.31 39.90
CA LEU A 130 -2.21 -6.95 39.44
C LEU A 130 -2.35 -8.42 39.00
N PRO A 131 -3.14 -9.31 39.68
CA PRO A 131 -3.38 -10.68 39.23
C PRO A 131 -4.16 -10.81 37.91
N TYR A 132 -4.86 -9.75 37.51
CA TYR A 132 -5.68 -9.67 36.31
C TYR A 132 -5.00 -8.89 35.17
N ALA A 133 -4.01 -8.05 35.48
CA ALA A 133 -3.44 -7.05 34.59
C ALA A 133 -2.85 -7.61 33.28
N TYR A 134 -2.45 -8.88 33.24
CA TYR A 134 -1.91 -9.52 32.04
C TYR A 134 -2.71 -10.77 31.64
N SER A 135 -4.01 -10.81 32.01
CA SER A 135 -4.92 -11.90 31.68
C SER A 135 -5.56 -11.71 30.31
N SER A 136 -5.61 -12.78 29.51
CA SER A 136 -6.39 -12.82 28.26
C SER A 136 -7.88 -13.10 28.47
N LYS A 137 -8.36 -13.15 29.73
CA LYS A 137 -9.79 -13.25 30.06
C LYS A 137 -10.46 -11.87 29.98
N PRO A 138 -11.66 -11.74 29.41
CA PRO A 138 -12.36 -10.47 29.32
C PRO A 138 -12.74 -9.96 30.72
N ILE A 139 -12.47 -8.67 30.98
CA ILE A 139 -12.70 -8.00 32.25
C ILE A 139 -13.49 -6.71 32.01
N VAL A 140 -14.46 -6.43 32.89
CA VAL A 140 -15.18 -5.15 32.93
C VAL A 140 -15.05 -4.57 34.33
N ILE A 141 -14.48 -3.38 34.46
CA ILE A 141 -14.36 -2.66 35.74
C ILE A 141 -15.42 -1.57 35.77
N LYS A 142 -16.50 -1.79 36.54
CA LYS A 142 -17.67 -0.90 36.57
C LYS A 142 -17.30 0.45 37.17
N GLN A 143 -17.72 1.53 36.50
CA GLN A 143 -17.54 2.92 36.91
C GLN A 143 -16.09 3.39 37.14
N ALA A 144 -15.08 2.65 36.70
CA ALA A 144 -13.66 2.98 36.89
C ALA A 144 -13.27 4.40 36.44
N PHE A 145 -13.92 4.91 35.39
CA PHE A 145 -13.63 6.20 34.75
C PHE A 145 -14.71 7.26 35.01
N SER A 146 -15.65 7.02 35.94
CA SER A 146 -16.70 7.99 36.27
C SER A 146 -16.17 9.32 36.82
N HIS A 147 -14.91 9.38 37.27
CA HIS A 147 -14.24 10.59 37.77
C HIS A 147 -13.46 11.36 36.68
N TRP A 148 -13.35 10.85 35.44
CA TRP A 148 -12.57 11.49 34.38
C TRP A 148 -13.28 12.70 33.76
N PRO A 149 -12.63 13.88 33.67
CA PRO A 149 -13.17 15.05 32.97
C PRO A 149 -13.59 14.78 31.52
N ALA A 150 -12.88 13.89 30.82
CA ALA A 150 -13.19 13.48 29.45
C ALA A 150 -14.65 13.01 29.28
N LYS A 151 -15.26 12.39 30.29
CA LYS A 151 -16.67 11.93 30.26
C LYS A 151 -17.64 13.07 29.95
N GLN A 152 -17.36 14.28 30.43
CA GLN A 152 -18.18 15.47 30.19
C GLN A 152 -17.67 16.22 28.94
N LEU A 153 -16.36 16.49 28.88
CA LEU A 153 -15.74 17.39 27.90
C LEU A 153 -15.70 16.81 26.47
N PHE A 154 -15.40 15.52 26.30
CA PHE A 154 -15.15 14.97 24.97
C PHE A 154 -16.43 14.89 24.13
N SER A 155 -16.34 15.39 22.91
CA SER A 155 -17.45 15.56 21.98
C SER A 155 -16.90 15.79 20.58
N LEU A 156 -17.74 15.68 19.54
CA LEU A 156 -17.35 16.02 18.17
C LEU A 156 -16.77 17.45 18.10
N GLN A 157 -17.40 18.41 18.78
CA GLN A 157 -16.96 19.80 18.82
C GLN A 157 -15.62 19.99 19.54
N TYR A 158 -15.37 19.26 20.64
CA TYR A 158 -14.08 19.28 21.33
C TYR A 158 -12.95 18.84 20.39
N PHE A 159 -13.12 17.69 19.71
CA PHE A 159 -12.11 17.20 18.78
C PHE A 159 -11.97 18.09 17.54
N GLN A 160 -13.08 18.60 16.99
CA GLN A 160 -13.06 19.56 15.88
C GLN A 160 -12.22 20.79 16.23
N ASN A 161 -12.43 21.39 17.41
CA ASN A 161 -11.64 22.53 17.87
C ASN A 161 -10.16 22.16 18.06
N LEU A 162 -9.87 21.05 18.75
CA LEU A 162 -8.50 20.62 19.06
C LEU A 162 -7.66 20.37 17.80
N TYR A 163 -8.21 19.62 16.83
CA TYR A 163 -7.51 19.35 15.57
C TYR A 163 -7.42 20.61 14.69
N ASN A 164 -8.41 21.51 14.72
CA ASN A 164 -8.37 22.75 13.94
C ASN A 164 -7.36 23.78 14.45
N VAL A 165 -7.05 23.80 15.76
CA VAL A 165 -6.00 24.70 16.31
C VAL A 165 -4.59 24.10 16.28
N THR A 166 -4.48 22.77 16.18
CA THR A 166 -3.19 22.06 16.20
C THR A 166 -2.69 21.84 14.77
N GLU A 167 -1.65 22.59 14.36
CA GLU A 167 -1.02 22.43 13.06
C GLU A 167 -0.49 21.00 12.88
N GLY A 168 -0.58 20.45 11.66
CA GLY A 168 -0.11 19.09 11.35
C GLY A 168 -0.98 17.94 11.88
N SER A 169 -1.91 18.19 12.81
CA SER A 169 -2.72 17.14 13.48
C SER A 169 -3.47 16.19 12.53
N PHE A 170 -4.18 16.72 11.52
CA PHE A 170 -4.84 15.91 10.50
C PHE A 170 -3.84 15.06 9.69
N LYS A 171 -2.72 15.68 9.31
CA LYS A 171 -1.67 15.05 8.51
C LYS A 171 -1.03 13.86 9.24
N SER A 172 -0.80 14.00 10.54
CA SER A 172 -0.31 12.88 11.37
C SER A 172 -1.29 11.70 11.35
N VAL A 173 -2.61 11.93 11.40
CA VAL A 173 -3.58 10.83 11.27
C VAL A 173 -3.55 10.18 9.88
N ASP A 174 -3.49 10.99 8.82
CA ASP A 174 -3.58 10.51 7.43
C ASP A 174 -2.28 9.85 6.93
N GLU A 175 -1.10 10.24 7.43
CA GLU A 175 0.22 9.74 6.95
C GLU A 175 0.96 8.82 7.95
N GLU A 176 0.78 8.99 9.26
CA GLU A 176 1.56 8.29 10.31
C GLU A 176 0.71 7.33 11.14
N CYS A 177 -0.57 7.65 11.30
CA CYS A 177 -1.54 6.95 12.12
C CYS A 177 -2.54 6.16 11.26
N GLN A 178 -3.74 5.91 11.78
CA GLN A 178 -4.76 5.11 11.10
C GLN A 178 -6.14 5.71 11.31
N PHE A 179 -6.87 5.90 10.22
CA PHE A 179 -8.31 6.15 10.23
C PHE A 179 -9.08 4.83 10.05
N LEU A 180 -10.14 4.63 10.85
CA LEU A 180 -10.97 3.43 10.88
C LEU A 180 -12.40 3.81 10.50
N HIS A 181 -12.73 3.71 9.21
CA HIS A 181 -14.03 4.13 8.68
C HIS A 181 -15.20 3.18 9.02
N PHE A 182 -14.92 1.94 9.41
CA PHE A 182 -15.90 0.86 9.63
C PHE A 182 -16.95 0.79 8.51
N LYS A 183 -18.25 0.96 8.82
CA LYS A 183 -19.35 0.97 7.83
C LYS A 183 -19.68 2.37 7.29
N SER A 184 -19.00 3.42 7.75
CA SER A 184 -19.19 4.77 7.22
C SER A 184 -18.50 4.96 5.86
N ASP A 185 -18.89 6.02 5.15
CA ASP A 185 -18.31 6.46 3.87
C ASP A 185 -17.33 7.64 4.04
N PHE A 186 -16.85 7.89 5.26
CA PHE A 186 -15.78 8.83 5.54
C PHE A 186 -14.41 8.22 5.16
N ILE A 187 -13.45 9.05 4.74
CA ILE A 187 -12.10 8.60 4.37
C ILE A 187 -10.99 9.18 5.26
N SER A 188 -11.29 10.25 6.01
CA SER A 188 -10.35 10.92 6.92
C SER A 188 -11.03 11.42 8.19
N VAL A 189 -10.23 11.73 9.23
CA VAL A 189 -10.71 12.42 10.44
C VAL A 189 -11.31 13.79 10.10
N LYS A 190 -10.79 14.45 9.07
CA LYS A 190 -11.28 15.77 8.64
C LYS A 190 -12.72 15.70 8.15
N ASP A 191 -13.11 14.66 7.41
CA ASP A 191 -14.48 14.51 6.93
C ASP A 191 -15.47 14.32 8.10
N VAL A 192 -15.03 13.63 9.16
CA VAL A 192 -15.82 13.42 10.38
C VAL A 192 -15.95 14.72 11.16
N LEU A 193 -14.83 15.37 11.47
CA LEU A 193 -14.81 16.59 12.29
C LEU A 193 -15.45 17.81 11.61
N PHE A 194 -15.62 17.79 10.27
CA PHE A 194 -16.31 18.84 9.52
C PHE A 194 -17.56 18.34 8.77
N MET A 195 -18.17 17.26 9.24
CA MET A 195 -19.43 16.77 8.66
C MET A 195 -20.59 17.77 8.84
N ASN A 196 -21.61 17.63 8.00
CA ASN A 196 -22.90 18.33 8.12
C ASN A 196 -23.53 18.13 9.51
N ASN A 197 -23.96 19.21 10.17
CA ASN A 197 -24.63 19.20 11.48
C ASN A 197 -25.81 18.21 11.57
N ARG A 198 -26.57 18.00 10.49
CA ARG A 198 -27.67 17.03 10.44
C ARG A 198 -27.16 15.60 10.59
N ARG A 199 -26.05 15.28 9.91
CA ARG A 199 -25.38 13.97 10.01
C ARG A 199 -24.72 13.79 11.38
N ALA A 200 -24.10 14.84 11.92
CA ALA A 200 -23.55 14.83 13.27
C ALA A 200 -24.63 14.57 14.34
N ALA A 201 -25.88 15.00 14.11
CA ALA A 201 -27.03 14.78 14.99
C ALA A 201 -27.82 13.49 14.69
N ASN A 202 -27.32 12.62 13.79
CA ASN A 202 -27.99 11.40 13.31
C ASN A 202 -29.43 11.65 12.81
N ASP A 203 -29.63 12.70 12.02
CA ASP A 203 -30.90 12.99 11.32
C ASP A 203 -31.36 11.77 10.51
N PRO A 204 -32.60 11.27 10.65
CA PRO A 204 -33.08 10.06 9.97
C PRO A 204 -33.05 10.07 8.44
N THR A 205 -32.78 11.22 7.81
CA THR A 205 -32.61 11.35 6.35
C THR A 205 -31.15 11.31 5.90
N GLU A 206 -30.20 11.36 6.84
CA GLU A 206 -28.77 11.24 6.60
C GLU A 206 -28.29 9.80 6.83
N LYS A 207 -27.10 9.44 6.37
CA LYS A 207 -26.49 8.16 6.72
C LYS A 207 -25.91 8.22 8.13
N SER A 208 -26.23 7.23 8.94
CA SER A 208 -25.51 6.91 10.17
C SER A 208 -24.01 6.71 9.91
N TRP A 209 -23.22 6.78 10.98
CA TRP A 209 -21.77 6.71 10.93
C TRP A 209 -21.21 6.26 12.27
N TYR A 210 -20.19 5.41 12.21
CA TYR A 210 -19.32 5.12 13.35
C TYR A 210 -17.89 5.02 12.83
N VAL A 211 -16.96 5.65 13.53
CA VAL A 211 -15.57 5.77 13.13
C VAL A 211 -14.64 5.57 14.32
N GLY A 212 -13.40 5.23 14.04
CA GLY A 212 -12.30 5.40 14.96
C GLY A 212 -11.11 6.07 14.29
N TRP A 213 -10.19 6.60 15.10
CA TRP A 213 -8.90 7.03 14.60
C TRP A 213 -7.83 6.94 15.66
N GLY A 214 -6.62 6.60 15.23
CA GLY A 214 -5.42 6.73 16.04
C GLY A 214 -5.01 8.20 16.12
N ASN A 215 -4.81 8.69 17.33
CA ASN A 215 -4.12 9.93 17.64
C ASN A 215 -2.68 9.60 18.03
N CYS A 216 -1.72 10.05 17.23
CA CYS A 216 -0.28 9.99 17.53
C CYS A 216 0.41 11.36 17.44
N HIS A 217 -0.33 12.45 17.22
CA HIS A 217 0.24 13.79 17.23
C HIS A 217 0.57 14.19 18.68
N PRO A 218 1.83 14.51 19.03
CA PRO A 218 2.23 14.73 20.42
C PRO A 218 1.37 15.75 21.16
N ASP A 219 1.14 16.93 20.57
CA ASP A 219 0.39 18.02 21.21
C ASP A 219 -1.09 17.67 21.43
N VAL A 220 -1.70 16.94 20.48
CA VAL A 220 -3.10 16.51 20.58
C VAL A 220 -3.22 15.46 21.69
N LEU A 221 -2.29 14.50 21.75
CA LEU A 221 -2.20 13.50 22.83
C LEU A 221 -1.97 14.16 24.20
N GLU A 222 -1.07 15.12 24.31
CA GLU A 222 -0.79 15.83 25.56
C GLU A 222 -2.04 16.55 26.07
N GLU A 223 -2.72 17.30 25.21
CA GLU A 223 -3.96 18.00 25.58
C GLU A 223 -5.07 17.02 25.97
N MET A 224 -5.23 15.93 25.23
CA MET A 224 -6.22 14.89 25.51
C MET A 224 -5.98 14.17 26.85
N ARG A 225 -4.72 13.84 27.17
CA ARG A 225 -4.33 13.15 28.42
C ARG A 225 -4.55 13.99 29.69
N LYS A 226 -4.72 15.32 29.58
CA LYS A 226 -5.17 16.18 30.70
C LYS A 226 -6.59 15.84 31.18
N HIS A 227 -7.37 15.11 30.37
CA HIS A 227 -8.77 14.77 30.64
C HIS A 227 -9.04 13.27 30.84
N TYR A 228 -8.10 12.41 30.42
CA TYR A 228 -8.01 11.01 30.82
C TYR A 228 -6.55 10.66 31.19
N PRO A 229 -6.18 10.59 32.48
CA PRO A 229 -4.87 10.11 32.90
C PRO A 229 -4.73 8.59 32.70
N LYS A 230 -3.53 8.04 32.95
CA LYS A 230 -3.31 6.59 33.11
C LYS A 230 -4.40 5.99 34.01
N PRO A 231 -5.11 4.92 33.60
CA PRO A 231 -6.06 4.22 34.46
C PRO A 231 -5.45 3.82 35.81
N HIS A 232 -6.08 4.24 36.90
CA HIS A 232 -5.61 4.08 38.28
C HIS A 232 -5.41 2.63 38.76
N PHE A 233 -5.95 1.65 38.02
CA PHE A 233 -5.81 0.23 38.32
C PHE A 233 -4.65 -0.44 37.57
N LEU A 234 -4.07 0.19 36.54
CA LEU A 234 -2.97 -0.42 35.77
C LEU A 234 -1.65 -0.39 36.55
N PRO A 235 -0.77 -1.41 36.41
CA PRO A 235 0.55 -1.44 37.06
C PRO A 235 1.39 -0.19 36.78
N ASP A 236 2.15 0.30 37.76
CA ASP A 236 2.90 1.57 37.65
C ASP A 236 3.95 1.54 36.53
N ASP A 237 4.59 0.39 36.36
CA ASP A 237 5.60 0.08 35.36
C ASP A 237 5.04 -0.18 33.95
N CYS A 238 3.72 -0.36 33.78
CA CYS A 238 3.16 -0.61 32.46
C CYS A 238 3.36 0.58 31.50
N GLU A 239 3.82 0.28 30.29
CA GLU A 239 4.17 1.27 29.27
C GLU A 239 2.94 1.68 28.46
N ILE A 240 2.68 2.99 28.40
CA ILE A 240 1.61 3.56 27.57
C ILE A 240 2.21 3.99 26.21
N PRO A 241 1.63 3.57 25.06
CA PRO A 241 2.13 3.92 23.74
C PRO A 241 2.05 5.43 23.45
N SER A 242 2.77 5.88 22.42
CA SER A 242 2.61 7.20 21.81
C SER A 242 1.46 7.28 20.79
N LYS A 243 0.47 6.39 20.90
CA LYS A 243 -0.68 6.29 20.00
C LYS A 243 -1.89 5.77 20.78
N GLU A 244 -2.97 6.54 20.79
CA GLU A 244 -4.22 6.21 21.49
C GLU A 244 -5.39 6.39 20.52
N TYR A 245 -6.50 5.68 20.72
CA TYR A 245 -7.62 5.68 19.78
C TYR A 245 -8.85 6.34 20.37
N ILE A 246 -9.52 7.16 19.55
CA ILE A 246 -10.91 7.57 19.77
C ILE A 246 -11.81 6.71 18.90
N PHE A 247 -12.95 6.29 19.45
CA PHE A 247 -14.05 5.71 18.68
C PHE A 247 -15.34 6.44 19.01
N MET A 248 -16.11 6.83 17.99
CA MET A 248 -17.39 7.51 18.19
C MET A 248 -18.33 7.44 16.99
N GLY A 249 -19.63 7.61 17.27
CA GLY A 249 -20.71 7.63 16.30
C GLY A 249 -21.94 6.89 16.80
N TYR A 250 -22.70 6.30 15.87
CA TYR A 250 -24.04 5.75 16.07
C TYR A 250 -24.17 4.33 15.50
N ASP A 251 -25.19 3.62 15.97
CA ASP A 251 -25.78 2.36 15.46
C ASP A 251 -24.85 1.14 15.35
N ASP A 252 -23.81 1.20 14.51
CA ASP A 252 -23.19 0.00 13.93
C ASP A 252 -21.92 -0.49 14.65
N GLY A 253 -21.24 0.37 15.41
CA GLY A 253 -20.02 0.03 16.13
C GLY A 253 -18.88 -0.54 15.25
N ALA A 254 -18.01 -1.36 15.86
CA ALA A 254 -16.93 -2.03 15.17
C ALA A 254 -17.34 -3.43 14.68
N THR A 255 -17.03 -3.76 13.42
CA THR A 255 -17.23 -5.10 12.85
C THR A 255 -16.40 -6.17 13.56
N MET A 256 -16.79 -7.43 13.49
CA MET A 256 -16.04 -8.55 14.09
C MET A 256 -14.63 -8.68 13.48
N HIS A 257 -13.58 -8.60 14.32
CA HIS A 257 -12.18 -8.68 13.88
C HIS A 257 -11.23 -9.14 15.01
N LEU A 258 -9.97 -9.37 14.65
CA LEU A 258 -8.83 -9.47 15.57
C LEU A 258 -7.92 -8.23 15.39
N ASP A 259 -7.28 -7.80 16.48
CA ASP A 259 -6.24 -6.77 16.44
C ASP A 259 -4.85 -7.41 16.27
N PHE A 260 -4.12 -6.97 15.25
CA PHE A 260 -2.74 -7.39 15.01
C PHE A 260 -1.77 -6.42 15.72
N ILE A 261 -1.90 -6.37 17.05
CA ILE A 261 -1.13 -5.53 17.98
C ILE A 261 -0.27 -6.38 18.92
N ASN A 262 0.74 -5.76 19.55
CA ASN A 262 1.68 -6.47 20.42
C ASN A 262 1.22 -6.51 21.89
N ARG A 263 0.42 -5.54 22.32
CA ARG A 263 0.06 -5.28 23.73
C ARG A 263 -1.42 -5.57 24.01
N LEU A 264 -1.79 -5.60 25.29
CA LEU A 264 -3.20 -5.67 25.70
C LEU A 264 -3.84 -4.28 25.53
N ILE A 265 -5.17 -4.21 25.45
CA ILE A 265 -5.90 -2.94 25.38
C ILE A 265 -6.79 -2.74 26.59
N TRP A 266 -7.01 -1.47 26.93
CA TRP A 266 -8.13 -1.03 27.73
C TRP A 266 -8.96 -0.02 26.93
N GLN A 267 -10.29 -0.09 27.05
CA GLN A 267 -11.21 0.91 26.48
C GLN A 267 -12.07 1.52 27.59
N ALA A 268 -12.11 2.85 27.64
CA ALA A 268 -12.97 3.64 28.50
C ALA A 268 -14.23 4.05 27.75
N GLN A 269 -15.40 3.58 28.18
CA GLN A 269 -16.67 4.01 27.62
C GLN A 269 -17.06 5.36 28.26
N LEU A 270 -17.09 6.44 27.47
CA LEU A 270 -17.31 7.80 27.99
C LEU A 270 -18.75 8.28 27.81
N LYS A 271 -19.36 8.05 26.63
CA LYS A 271 -20.75 8.43 26.33
C LYS A 271 -21.47 7.28 25.61
N GLY A 272 -22.76 7.13 25.89
CA GLY A 272 -23.57 6.00 25.41
C GLY A 272 -23.12 4.64 25.96
N SER A 273 -23.96 3.63 25.76
CA SER A 273 -23.59 2.23 26.00
C SER A 273 -23.07 1.56 24.73
N LYS A 274 -22.33 0.47 24.90
CA LYS A 274 -21.82 -0.36 23.81
C LYS A 274 -21.89 -1.83 24.22
N ASN A 275 -22.47 -2.68 23.38
CA ASN A 275 -22.46 -4.13 23.61
C ASN A 275 -21.24 -4.73 22.92
N TRP A 276 -20.37 -5.38 23.69
CA TRP A 276 -19.25 -6.14 23.15
C TRP A 276 -19.69 -7.57 22.88
N ASN A 277 -19.28 -8.10 21.72
CA ASN A 277 -19.57 -9.44 21.26
C ASN A 277 -18.22 -10.11 21.01
N LEU A 278 -17.90 -11.13 21.80
CA LEU A 278 -16.64 -11.86 21.72
C LEU A 278 -16.88 -13.28 21.19
N HIS A 279 -16.06 -13.69 20.26
CA HIS A 279 -15.99 -15.06 19.76
C HIS A 279 -14.61 -15.66 20.05
N PRO A 280 -14.52 -16.92 20.46
CA PRO A 280 -13.26 -17.65 20.40
C PRO A 280 -12.82 -17.80 18.93
N PRO A 281 -11.53 -18.01 18.66
CA PRO A 281 -11.08 -18.33 17.32
C PRO A 281 -11.52 -19.77 16.92
N PRO A 282 -11.57 -20.09 15.62
CA PRO A 282 -12.15 -21.34 15.12
C PRO A 282 -11.58 -22.63 15.75
N GLU A 283 -10.28 -22.66 16.07
CA GLU A 283 -9.65 -23.82 16.73
C GLU A 283 -10.16 -24.07 18.17
N CYS A 284 -10.79 -23.07 18.80
CA CYS A 284 -11.27 -23.11 20.18
C CYS A 284 -12.80 -23.22 20.32
N GLU A 285 -13.57 -23.18 19.22
CA GLU A 285 -15.05 -23.26 19.23
C GLU A 285 -15.61 -24.55 19.86
N THR A 286 -14.80 -25.60 19.99
CA THR A 286 -15.20 -26.86 20.66
C THR A 286 -14.98 -26.86 22.18
N ILE A 287 -14.30 -25.85 22.71
CA ILE A 287 -13.90 -25.71 24.13
C ILE A 287 -14.55 -24.46 24.76
N CYS A 288 -14.78 -23.44 23.94
CA CYS A 288 -15.16 -22.10 24.36
C CYS A 288 -16.41 -21.64 23.62
N GLU A 289 -17.28 -20.91 24.32
CA GLU A 289 -18.52 -20.36 23.77
C GLU A 289 -18.35 -18.87 23.42
N PRO A 290 -19.05 -18.35 22.39
CA PRO A 290 -19.22 -16.91 22.21
C PRO A 290 -19.92 -16.27 23.42
N LEU A 291 -19.54 -15.04 23.76
CA LEU A 291 -20.15 -14.30 24.87
C LEU A 291 -20.36 -12.83 24.49
N SER A 292 -21.30 -12.16 25.16
CA SER A 292 -21.52 -10.73 24.98
C SER A 292 -21.83 -10.03 26.30
N PHE A 293 -21.52 -8.73 26.37
CA PHE A 293 -21.73 -7.92 27.57
C PHE A 293 -21.91 -6.44 27.26
N LEU A 294 -22.78 -5.80 28.03
CA LEU A 294 -23.04 -4.36 27.97
C LEU A 294 -21.99 -3.58 28.76
N VAL A 295 -21.51 -2.50 28.17
CA VAL A 295 -20.55 -1.55 28.75
C VAL A 295 -21.20 -0.18 28.80
N GLU A 296 -21.16 0.45 29.97
CA GLU A 296 -21.89 1.69 30.28
C GLU A 296 -20.95 2.90 30.48
N PRO A 297 -21.44 4.14 30.36
CA PRO A 297 -20.63 5.35 30.58
C PRO A 297 -19.91 5.39 31.94
N GLY A 298 -18.59 5.26 31.91
CA GLY A 298 -17.70 5.21 33.06
C GLY A 298 -17.04 3.85 33.29
N ASP A 299 -17.45 2.79 32.59
CA ASP A 299 -16.83 1.47 32.70
C ASP A 299 -15.49 1.39 31.95
N ALA A 300 -14.59 0.57 32.48
CA ALA A 300 -13.40 0.09 31.76
C ALA A 300 -13.66 -1.30 31.19
N VAL A 301 -13.20 -1.54 29.96
CA VAL A 301 -13.17 -2.84 29.29
C VAL A 301 -11.73 -3.23 29.07
N LEU A 302 -11.36 -4.46 29.43
CA LEU A 302 -10.10 -5.06 29.01
C LEU A 302 -10.42 -6.40 28.32
N VAL A 303 -10.00 -6.51 27.07
CA VAL A 303 -10.16 -7.69 26.23
C VAL A 303 -8.83 -7.90 25.53
N ASP A 304 -8.33 -9.13 25.49
CA ASP A 304 -7.18 -9.47 24.65
C ASP A 304 -7.65 -9.63 23.20
N THR A 305 -7.72 -8.51 22.49
CA THR A 305 -8.22 -8.40 21.11
C THR A 305 -7.33 -9.09 20.07
N ARG A 306 -6.14 -9.56 20.48
CA ARG A 306 -5.24 -10.42 19.69
C ARG A 306 -5.72 -11.88 19.68
N MET A 307 -6.47 -12.29 20.70
CA MET A 307 -6.93 -13.67 20.94
C MET A 307 -8.43 -13.82 20.71
N TRP A 308 -9.22 -12.88 21.25
CA TRP A 308 -10.67 -12.84 21.07
C TRP A 308 -11.04 -12.11 19.79
N TYR A 309 -11.74 -12.80 18.88
CA TYR A 309 -12.51 -12.12 17.85
C TYR A 309 -13.53 -11.22 18.54
N HIS A 310 -13.55 -9.95 18.18
CA HIS A 310 -14.38 -8.97 18.86
C HIS A 310 -15.08 -8.03 17.87
N GLY A 311 -16.35 -7.76 18.15
CA GLY A 311 -17.17 -6.78 17.45
C GLY A 311 -18.03 -6.04 18.46
N THR A 312 -18.40 -4.80 18.16
CA THR A 312 -19.22 -3.98 19.06
C THR A 312 -20.46 -3.47 18.36
N THR A 313 -21.57 -3.42 19.08
CA THR A 313 -22.84 -2.88 18.59
C THR A 313 -23.33 -1.76 19.51
N ILE A 314 -24.06 -0.81 18.94
CA ILE A 314 -24.67 0.31 19.65
C ILE A 314 -26.18 0.20 19.45
N ASN A 315 -27.00 0.68 20.38
CA ASN A 315 -28.44 0.69 20.13
C ASN A 315 -28.76 1.68 19.00
N PRO A 316 -29.67 1.36 18.07
CA PRO A 316 -30.05 2.29 17.02
C PRO A 316 -30.53 3.65 17.57
N GLY A 317 -29.93 4.73 17.11
CA GLY A 317 -30.16 6.11 17.56
C GLY A 317 -29.22 6.59 18.68
N ASP A 318 -28.60 5.69 19.45
CA ASP A 318 -27.73 6.08 20.57
C ASP A 318 -26.33 6.52 20.07
N PHE A 319 -25.83 7.62 20.64
CA PHE A 319 -24.45 8.07 20.41
C PHE A 319 -23.48 7.36 21.36
N SER A 320 -22.43 6.75 20.81
CA SER A 320 -21.33 6.15 21.57
C SER A 320 -20.04 6.97 21.41
N LEU A 321 -19.26 7.11 22.49
CA LEU A 321 -17.91 7.68 22.47
C LEU A 321 -17.03 6.96 23.49
N SER A 322 -15.84 6.53 23.07
CA SER A 322 -14.86 5.85 23.91
C SER A 322 -13.42 6.21 23.55
N VAL A 323 -12.53 6.12 24.55
CA VAL A 323 -11.06 6.21 24.41
C VAL A 323 -10.48 4.81 24.58
N GLN A 324 -9.48 4.43 23.79
CA GLN A 324 -8.75 3.17 23.94
C GLN A 324 -7.24 3.42 23.89
N SER A 325 -6.48 2.65 24.67
CA SER A 325 -5.03 2.61 24.56
C SER A 325 -4.51 1.18 24.73
N GLU A 326 -3.34 0.91 24.15
CA GLU A 326 -2.56 -0.28 24.47
C GLU A 326 -1.87 -0.10 25.83
N TYR A 327 -1.52 -1.20 26.50
CA TYR A 327 -0.64 -1.23 27.66
C TYR A 327 0.08 -2.59 27.73
N GLY A 328 1.30 -2.59 28.27
CA GLY A 328 2.15 -3.79 28.36
C GLY A 328 3.28 -3.59 29.35
#